data_AF-A0A974S7C3-F1
#
_entry.id   AF-A0A974S7C3-F1
#
_cell.length_a   1.000
_cell.length_b   1.000
_cell.length_c   1.000
_cell.angle_alpha   90.00
_cell.angle_beta   90.00
_cell.angle_gamma   90.00
#
_symmetry.space_group_name_H-M   'P 1'
#
loop_
_entity.id
_entity.type
_entity.pdbx_description
1 polymer ?
#
loop_
_entity_poly.entity_id
_entity_poly.type
_entity_poly.pdbx_seq_one_letter_code
_entity_poly.pdbx_strand_id
1 'polypeptide(L)' 'MNVEAGAKVVFDEVFLTAVEGKVTVGSPLVMGAAVTANVIGQYKARKVIAYKFKRRKGYHRTVGHRRRMTRLRILEVVC' A
#
# COMPACT_ATOMS: atom_id res chain seq x y z
N MET A 1 -5.71 -2.11 -6.40
CA MET A 1 -6.67 -3.18 -6.07
C MET A 1 -8.05 -2.68 -6.47
N ASN A 2 -8.77 -3.39 -7.34
CA ASN A 2 -10.12 -3.00 -7.72
C ASN A 2 -11.11 -3.67 -6.76
N VAL A 3 -11.23 -3.12 -5.56
CA VAL A 3 -12.07 -3.66 -4.48
C VAL A 3 -12.98 -2.55 -3.99
N GLU A 4 -14.25 -2.89 -3.79
CA GLU A 4 -15.28 -1.96 -3.34
C GLU A 4 -15.06 -1.52 -1.88
N ALA A 5 -15.57 -0.34 -1.55
CA ALA A 5 -15.51 0.17 -0.18
C ALA A 5 -16.39 -0.70 0.73
N GLY A 6 -15.85 -1.16 1.85
CA GLY A 6 -16.52 -2.05 2.80
C GLY A 6 -16.14 -3.52 2.68
N ALA A 7 -15.41 -3.92 1.63
CA ALA A 7 -14.95 -5.31 1.50
C ALA A 7 -13.86 -5.65 2.53
N LYS A 8 -13.87 -6.90 2.98
CA LYS A 8 -12.79 -7.51 3.76
C LYS A 8 -11.71 -8.04 2.81
N VAL A 9 -10.45 -7.78 3.15
CA VAL A 9 -9.28 -8.28 2.45
C VAL A 9 -8.41 -9.00 3.49
N VAL A 10 -8.06 -10.24 3.19
CA VAL A 10 -7.13 -11.04 4.01
C VAL A 10 -5.77 -11.03 3.32
N PHE A 11 -4.72 -10.78 4.09
CA PHE A 11 -3.33 -10.88 3.65
C PHE A 11 -2.69 -12.09 4.31
N ASP A 12 -2.46 -13.13 3.52
CA ASP A 12 -1.84 -14.39 3.96
C ASP A 12 -0.30 -14.30 3.95
N GLU A 13 0.26 -13.30 3.26
CA GLU A 13 1.70 -13.07 3.19
C GLU A 13 2.14 -12.12 4.30
N VAL A 14 2.49 -12.69 5.45
CA VAL A 14 3.02 -11.96 6.61
C VAL A 14 4.49 -12.29 6.82
N PHE A 15 5.34 -11.26 6.83
CA PHE A 15 6.80 -11.41 7.00
C PHE A 15 7.24 -11.45 8.47
N LEU A 16 6.51 -10.76 9.35
CA LEU A 16 6.88 -10.61 10.75
C LEU A 16 5.63 -10.43 11.59
N THR A 17 5.55 -11.15 12.70
CA THR A 17 4.56 -10.92 13.76
C THR A 17 5.27 -10.64 15.08
N ALA A 18 4.69 -9.74 15.88
CA ALA A 18 5.20 -9.41 17.19
C ALA A 18 4.04 -9.42 18.19
N VAL A 19 4.08 -10.36 19.14
CA VAL A 19 3.05 -10.49 20.19
C VAL A 19 3.77 -10.44 21.53
N GLU A 20 3.43 -9.45 22.36
CA GLU A 20 3.91 -9.31 23.74
C GLU A 20 5.46 -9.44 23.89
N GLY A 21 6.20 -8.92 22.91
CA GLY A 21 7.67 -8.92 22.90
C GLY A 21 8.33 -10.15 22.29
N LYS A 22 7.56 -11.20 21.96
CA LYS A 22 8.05 -12.30 21.11
C LYS A 22 7.90 -11.93 19.64
N VAL A 23 9.04 -11.79 18.97
CA VAL A 23 9.12 -11.47 17.54
C VAL A 23 9.36 -12.76 16.76
N THR A 24 8.37 -13.14 15.94
CA THR A 24 8.51 -14.25 15.01
C THR A 24 8.86 -13.68 13.65
N VAL A 25 10.08 -13.93 13.20
CA VAL A 25 10.57 -13.51 11.88
C VAL A 25 10.41 -14.68 10.91
N GLY A 26 9.66 -14.45 9.83
CA GLY A 26 9.51 -15.42 8.77
C GLY A 26 10.80 -15.55 7.95
N SER A 27 11.07 -16.74 7.44
CA SER A 27 12.16 -17.01 6.51
C SER A 27 11.64 -17.94 5.42
N PRO A 28 10.88 -17.47 4.41
CA PRO A 28 10.56 -16.10 3.95
C PRO A 28 9.20 -15.52 4.38
N LEU A 29 8.29 -16.34 4.92
CA LEU A 29 6.97 -15.93 5.44
C LEU A 29 6.72 -16.62 6.80
N VAL A 30 5.89 -16.03 7.65
CA VAL A 30 5.44 -16.65 8.91
C VAL A 30 4.26 -17.57 8.59
N MET A 31 4.45 -18.89 8.69
CA MET A 31 3.38 -19.85 8.41
C MET A 31 2.26 -19.74 9.46
N GLY A 32 1.02 -19.58 9.00
CA GLY A 32 -0.16 -19.48 9.86
C GLY A 32 -0.58 -18.06 10.25
N ALA A 33 0.23 -17.05 9.91
CA ALA A 33 -0.12 -15.65 10.17
C ALA A 33 -0.98 -15.07 9.05
N ALA A 34 -2.07 -14.40 9.41
CA ALA A 34 -2.97 -13.73 8.48
C ALA A 34 -3.42 -12.37 9.02
N VAL A 35 -3.41 -11.34 8.18
CA VAL A 35 -3.89 -9.99 8.53
C VAL A 35 -5.22 -9.73 7.85
N THR A 36 -6.28 -9.52 8.63
CA THR A 36 -7.59 -9.13 8.10
C THR A 36 -7.75 -7.62 8.14
N ALA A 37 -8.06 -7.02 7.00
CA ALA A 37 -8.26 -5.59 6.84
C ALA A 37 -9.58 -5.26 6.12
N ASN A 38 -10.19 -4.13 6.49
CA ASN A 38 -11.34 -3.56 5.78
C ASN A 38 -10.91 -2.46 4.81
N VAL A 39 -11.49 -2.46 3.62
CA VAL A 39 -11.34 -1.38 2.64
C VAL A 39 -12.21 -0.19 3.05
N ILE A 40 -11.61 0.92 3.49
CA ILE A 40 -12.36 2.15 3.78
C ILE A 40 -12.80 2.83 2.48
N GLY A 41 -11.93 2.79 1.46
CA GLY A 41 -12.25 3.36 0.15
C GLY A 41 -11.02 3.65 -0.70
N GLN A 42 -11.25 4.15 -1.90
CA GLN A 42 -10.20 4.51 -2.85
C GLN A 42 -10.12 6.03 -3.02
N TYR A 43 -8.91 6.58 -3.06
CA TYR A 43 -8.69 8.00 -3.24
C TYR A 43 -7.53 8.29 -4.18
N LYS A 44 -7.49 9.51 -4.72
CA LYS A 44 -6.35 10.00 -5.52
C LYS A 44 -5.36 10.70 -4.60
N ALA A 45 -4.12 10.24 -4.60
CA ALA A 45 -3.02 10.87 -3.88
C ALA A 45 -2.81 12.33 -4.31
N ARG A 46 -1.99 13.04 -3.54
CA ARG A 46 -1.53 14.40 -3.88
C ARG A 46 -0.87 14.38 -5.26
N LYS A 47 -1.08 15.45 -6.03
CA LYS A 47 -0.55 15.57 -7.38
C LYS A 47 0.97 15.76 -7.29
N VAL A 48 1.70 14.83 -7.90
CA VAL A 48 3.15 14.95 -8.11
C VAL A 48 3.34 15.56 -9.50
N ILE A 49 4.21 16.55 -9.60
CA ILE A 49 4.51 17.24 -10.86
C ILE A 49 5.94 16.87 -11.26
N ALA A 50 6.08 16.22 -12.41
CA ALA A 50 7.37 15.98 -13.05
C ALA A 50 7.60 17.04 -14.12
N TYR A 51 8.57 17.92 -13.88
CA TYR A 51 9.01 18.91 -14.85
C TYR A 51 10.30 18.42 -15.53
N LYS A 52 10.27 18.34 -16.87
CA LYS A 52 11.44 18.01 -17.68
C LYS A 52 11.83 19.23 -18.50
N PHE A 53 13.07 19.65 -18.41
CA PHE A 53 13.61 20.78 -19.16
C PHE A 53 14.96 20.41 -19.78
N LYS A 54 15.17 20.77 -21.04
CA LYS A 54 16.49 20.73 -21.70
C LYS A 54 16.88 22.12 -22.15
N ARG A 55 17.98 22.64 -21.60
CA ARG A 55 18.51 23.98 -21.90
C ARG A 55 18.83 24.11 -23.39
N ARG A 56 18.51 25.27 -23.99
CA ARG A 56 18.79 25.64 -25.41
C ARG A 56 18.19 24.71 -26.48
N LYS A 57 17.24 23.84 -26.13
CA LYS A 57 16.54 22.96 -27.08
C LYS A 57 15.04 23.27 -27.21
N GLY A 58 14.55 24.33 -26.57
CA GLY A 58 13.11 24.66 -26.50
C GLY A 58 12.27 23.62 -25.73
N TYR A 59 12.86 22.51 -25.31
CA TYR A 59 12.14 21.40 -24.69
C TYR A 59 11.87 21.68 -23.22
N HIS A 60 10.59 21.83 -22.92
CA HIS A 60 10.02 21.89 -21.59
C HIS A 60 8.74 21.05 -21.58
N ARG A 61 8.57 20.19 -20.58
CA ARG A 61 7.38 19.35 -20.42
C ARG A 61 7.02 19.23 -18.96
N THR A 62 5.79 19.60 -18.63
CA THR A 62 5.24 19.46 -17.28
C THR A 62 4.20 18.35 -17.30
N VAL A 63 4.41 17.27 -16.54
CA VAL A 63 3.46 16.17 -16.43
C VAL A 63 3.01 16.03 -14.98
N GLY A 64 1.70 16.10 -14.76
CA GLY A 64 1.11 15.77 -13.46
C GLY A 64 0.76 14.29 -13.37
N HIS A 65 1.09 13.66 -12.25
CA HIS A 65 0.63 12.32 -11.91
C HIS A 65 -0.16 12.35 -10.59
N ARG A 66 -1.33 11.70 -10.56
CA ARG A 66 -2.09 11.42 -9.34
C ARG A 66 -2.26 9.92 -9.23
N ARG A 67 -1.57 9.32 -8.27
CA ARG A 67 -1.66 7.87 -8.03
C ARG A 67 -3.01 7.54 -7.39
N ARG A 68 -3.69 6.51 -7.89
CA ARG A 68 -4.86 5.93 -7.21
C ARG A 68 -4.36 5.05 -6.06
N MET A 69 -4.85 5.29 -4.86
CA MET A 69 -4.51 4.57 -3.64
C MET A 69 -5.78 4.04 -2.99
N THR A 70 -5.66 2.92 -2.27
CA THR A 70 -6.75 2.31 -1.51
C THR A 70 -6.40 2.43 -0.04
N ARG A 71 -7.29 3.02 0.77
CA ARG A 71 -7.11 3.14 2.22
C ARG A 71 -7.69 1.90 2.88
N LEU A 72 -6.87 1.22 3.66
CA LEU A 72 -7.25 0.02 4.42
C LEU A 72 -7.21 0.33 5.92
N ARG A 73 -8.10 -0.30 6.68
CA ARG A 73 -8.07 -0.34 8.14
C ARG A 73 -7.81 -1.78 8.57
N ILE A 74 -6.73 -1.99 9.30
CA ILE A 74 -6.43 -3.31 9.89
C ILE A 74 -7.45 -3.56 11.00
N LEU A 75 -8.08 -4.72 10.97
CA LEU A 75 -9.03 -5.16 12.00
C LEU A 75 -8.36 -6.09 12.99
N GLU A 76 -7.74 -7.15 12.47
CA GLU A 76 -7.25 -8.27 13.27
C GLU A 76 -5.99 -8.85 12.64
N VAL A 77 -5.09 -9.29 13.52
CA VAL A 77 -3.87 -9.98 13.16
C VAL A 77 -3.94 -11.36 13.81
N VAL A 78 -4.06 -12.39 12.98
CA VAL A 78 -3.98 -13.79 13.40
C VAL A 78 -2.52 -14.21 13.30
N CYS A 79 -1.99 -14.80 14.38
CA CYS A 79 -0.60 -15.25 14.50
C CYS A 79 -0.54 -16.75 14.75
#